data_AF-A0A2K3PF19-F1
#
_entry.id   AF-A0A2K3PF19-F1
#
_cell.length_a   1.000
_cell.length_b   1.000
_cell.length_c   1.000
_cell.angle_alpha   90.00
_cell.angle_beta   90.00
_cell.angle_gamma   90.00
#
_symmetry.space_group_name_H-M   'P 1'
#
loop_
_entity.id
_entity.type
_entity.pdbx_description
1 polymer ?
#
loop_
_entity_poly.entity_id
_entity_poly.type
_entity_poly.pdbx_seq_one_letter_code
_entity_poly.pdbx_strand_id
1 'polypeptide(L)'
;MNVCMEFTLQLLNFADAIAIGSRSHERLFSVIDMFETMRDLIPEFESLFRDQYSLSLQNEATTIWKRLGEAIRGIFAELADLIRQDPAWDAVPDSGGLHPITRYVMNYLPAASRSRKTLEQVFEEDYENPLKEYPKIEDRMHCSNSSLSVQMRVIMELLESNLQAKSKIYEDPGLYYVFLINNSRYIIQKTKDSELETILGDDWIKKHIEYSNGSMQPNERDSTTCFLETSNPPVAESEA
;
A
#
# COMPACT_ATOMS: atom_id res chain seq x y z
N MET A 1 -28.22 -11.35 -30.79
CA MET A 1 -28.11 -10.92 -29.39
C MET A 1 -27.66 -12.04 -28.45
N ASN A 2 -28.31 -13.23 -28.44
CA ASN A 2 -27.93 -14.34 -27.55
C ASN A 2 -26.46 -14.82 -27.63
N VAL A 3 -25.83 -14.79 -28.82
CA VAL A 3 -24.43 -15.23 -28.96
C VAL A 3 -23.47 -14.29 -28.23
N CYS A 4 -23.64 -12.97 -28.35
CA CYS A 4 -22.79 -12.01 -27.65
C CYS A 4 -22.99 -12.06 -26.13
N MET A 5 -24.21 -12.34 -25.68
CA MET A 5 -24.55 -12.39 -24.26
C MET A 5 -23.78 -13.51 -23.52
N GLU A 6 -23.67 -14.69 -24.13
CA GLU A 6 -22.90 -15.80 -23.55
C GLU A 6 -21.42 -15.46 -23.37
N PHE A 7 -20.80 -14.84 -24.37
CA PHE A 7 -19.39 -14.40 -24.28
C PHE A 7 -19.21 -13.30 -23.24
N THR A 8 -20.14 -12.34 -23.13
CA THR A 8 -20.08 -11.31 -22.10
C THR A 8 -20.18 -11.92 -20.71
N LEU A 9 -21.07 -12.89 -20.48
CA LEU A 9 -21.15 -13.59 -19.20
C LEU A 9 -19.86 -14.32 -18.84
N GLN A 10 -19.20 -14.97 -19.80
CA GLN A 10 -17.90 -15.61 -19.57
C GLN A 10 -16.82 -14.61 -19.18
N LEU A 11 -16.80 -13.43 -19.82
CA LEU A 11 -15.90 -12.34 -19.47
C LEU A 11 -16.17 -11.81 -18.05
N LEU A 12 -17.43 -11.62 -17.70
CA LEU A 12 -17.84 -11.21 -16.36
C LEU A 12 -17.45 -12.25 -15.30
N ASN A 13 -17.69 -13.53 -15.56
CA ASN A 13 -17.28 -14.62 -14.66
C ASN A 13 -15.77 -14.65 -14.44
N PHE A 14 -14.97 -14.32 -15.45
CA PHE A 14 -13.51 -14.22 -15.32
C PHE A 14 -13.11 -13.04 -14.41
N ALA A 15 -13.71 -11.87 -14.63
CA ALA A 15 -13.48 -10.71 -13.78
C ALA A 15 -13.92 -10.98 -12.32
N ASP A 16 -15.05 -11.68 -12.12
CA ASP A 16 -15.52 -12.04 -10.79
C ASP A 16 -14.61 -13.05 -10.10
N ALA A 17 -14.08 -14.03 -10.84
CA ALA A 17 -13.09 -14.97 -10.30
C ALA A 17 -11.82 -14.24 -9.84
N ILE A 18 -11.38 -13.20 -10.55
CA ILE A 18 -10.27 -12.35 -10.12
C ILE A 18 -10.62 -11.62 -8.82
N ALA A 19 -11.83 -11.06 -8.73
CA ALA A 19 -12.31 -10.34 -7.54
C ALA A 19 -12.43 -11.22 -6.29
N ILE A 20 -12.84 -12.49 -6.44
CA ILE A 20 -13.02 -13.46 -5.34
C ILE A 20 -11.70 -14.08 -4.86
N GLY A 21 -10.67 -14.11 -5.72
CA GLY A 21 -9.40 -14.76 -5.38
C GLY A 21 -8.72 -14.16 -4.14
N SER A 22 -7.61 -14.77 -3.72
CA SER A 22 -6.84 -14.33 -2.53
C SER A 22 -6.51 -12.84 -2.56
N ARG A 23 -6.56 -12.17 -1.40
CA ARG A 23 -6.19 -10.75 -1.28
C ARG A 23 -4.70 -10.54 -1.00
N SER A 24 -3.88 -11.46 -1.51
CA SER A 24 -2.44 -11.37 -1.48
C SER A 24 -1.97 -10.13 -2.25
N HIS A 25 -1.07 -9.37 -1.64
CA HIS A 25 -0.37 -8.21 -2.21
C HIS A 25 0.20 -8.43 -3.62
N GLU A 26 0.68 -9.64 -3.95
CA GLU A 26 1.20 -9.97 -5.28
C GLU A 26 0.16 -9.81 -6.41
N ARG A 27 -1.14 -9.88 -6.06
CA ARG A 27 -2.24 -9.78 -7.03
C ARG A 27 -2.70 -8.36 -7.29
N LEU A 28 -2.24 -7.37 -6.53
CA LEU A 28 -2.76 -5.99 -6.60
C LEU A 28 -2.82 -5.48 -8.04
N PHE A 29 -1.71 -5.58 -8.78
CA PHE A 29 -1.62 -5.04 -10.13
C PHE A 29 -2.59 -5.73 -11.08
N SER A 30 -2.74 -7.05 -11.02
CA SER A 30 -3.71 -7.77 -11.85
C SER A 30 -5.16 -7.41 -11.51
N VAL A 31 -5.47 -7.14 -10.23
CA VAL A 31 -6.81 -6.71 -9.82
C VAL A 31 -7.07 -5.27 -10.28
N ILE A 32 -6.07 -4.38 -10.21
CA ILE A 32 -6.13 -3.02 -10.74
C ILE A 32 -6.36 -3.04 -12.26
N ASP A 33 -5.58 -3.82 -13.00
CA ASP A 33 -5.73 -3.95 -14.46
C ASP A 33 -7.15 -4.40 -14.83
N MET A 34 -7.70 -5.35 -14.08
CA MET A 34 -9.07 -5.82 -14.29
C MET A 34 -10.12 -4.77 -13.89
N PHE A 35 -9.90 -4.03 -12.81
CA PHE A 35 -10.77 -2.93 -12.39
C PHE A 35 -10.84 -1.84 -13.46
N GLU A 36 -9.69 -1.42 -14.01
CA GLU A 36 -9.60 -0.44 -15.09
C GLU A 36 -10.27 -0.95 -16.36
N THR A 37 -9.99 -2.20 -16.75
CA THR A 37 -10.60 -2.83 -17.92
C THR A 37 -12.12 -2.87 -17.80
N MET A 38 -12.64 -3.29 -16.64
CA MET A 38 -14.08 -3.33 -16.38
C MET A 38 -14.72 -1.94 -16.40
N ARG A 39 -14.07 -0.94 -15.77
CA ARG A 39 -14.52 0.46 -15.80
C ARG A 39 -14.71 0.95 -17.24
N ASP A 40 -13.76 0.65 -18.10
CA ASP A 40 -13.75 1.14 -19.48
C ASP A 40 -14.72 0.34 -20.38
N LEU A 41 -15.03 -0.91 -20.04
CA LEU A 41 -15.99 -1.77 -20.78
C LEU A 41 -17.46 -1.53 -20.39
N ILE A 42 -17.75 -1.10 -19.16
CA ILE A 42 -19.14 -0.90 -18.70
C ILE A 42 -19.93 0.03 -19.65
N PRO A 43 -19.43 1.22 -20.06
CA PRO A 43 -20.13 2.08 -21.01
C PRO A 43 -20.37 1.44 -22.38
N GLU A 44 -19.46 0.56 -22.83
CA GLU A 44 -19.62 -0.17 -24.08
C GLU A 44 -20.74 -1.22 -23.99
N PHE A 45 -20.87 -1.90 -22.83
CA PHE A 45 -22.00 -2.80 -22.58
C PHE A 45 -23.33 -2.04 -22.54
N GLU A 46 -23.37 -0.85 -21.94
CA GLU A 46 -24.56 0.01 -21.94
C GLU A 46 -24.96 0.42 -23.37
N SER A 47 -23.98 0.70 -24.23
CA SER A 47 -24.23 1.09 -25.62
C SER A 47 -24.70 -0.08 -26.48
N LEU A 48 -24.08 -1.25 -26.35
CA LEU A 48 -24.33 -2.44 -27.16
C LEU A 48 -25.63 -3.16 -26.79
N PHE A 49 -26.01 -3.14 -25.52
CA PHE A 49 -27.16 -3.87 -25.02
C PHE A 49 -28.18 -2.91 -24.39
N ARG A 50 -29.08 -2.32 -25.19
CA ARG A 50 -30.06 -1.31 -24.74
C ARG A 50 -31.45 -1.85 -24.42
N ASP A 51 -31.66 -3.16 -24.58
CA ASP A 51 -32.95 -3.81 -24.38
C ASP A 51 -33.19 -4.18 -22.92
N GLN A 52 -34.44 -4.32 -22.50
CA GLN A 52 -34.77 -4.54 -21.08
C GLN A 52 -34.15 -5.82 -20.47
N TYR A 53 -33.76 -6.79 -21.31
CA TYR A 53 -33.09 -8.03 -20.92
C TYR A 53 -31.59 -7.88 -20.62
N SER A 54 -30.97 -6.76 -21.00
CA SER A 54 -29.54 -6.51 -20.78
C SER A 54 -29.21 -5.71 -19.53
N LEU A 55 -30.23 -5.12 -18.90
CA LEU A 55 -30.06 -4.36 -17.65
C LEU A 55 -29.47 -5.23 -16.54
N SER A 56 -29.83 -6.52 -16.48
CA SER A 56 -29.24 -7.47 -15.54
C SER A 56 -27.73 -7.64 -15.77
N LEU A 57 -27.29 -7.68 -17.03
CA LEU A 57 -25.88 -7.83 -17.40
C LEU A 57 -25.07 -6.57 -17.06
N GLN A 58 -25.63 -5.39 -17.29
CA GLN A 58 -24.99 -4.12 -16.91
C GLN A 58 -24.86 -3.98 -15.40
N ASN A 59 -25.91 -4.35 -14.66
CA ASN A 59 -25.89 -4.39 -13.20
C ASN A 59 -24.85 -5.40 -12.67
N GLU A 60 -24.75 -6.56 -13.31
CA GLU A 60 -23.75 -7.57 -12.98
C GLU A 60 -22.32 -7.05 -13.21
N ALA A 61 -22.06 -6.42 -14.37
CA ALA A 61 -20.77 -5.81 -14.67
C ALA A 61 -20.37 -4.74 -13.64
N THR A 62 -21.33 -3.89 -13.25
CA THR A 62 -21.14 -2.86 -12.22
C THR A 62 -20.87 -3.48 -10.85
N THR A 63 -21.58 -4.57 -10.52
CA THR A 63 -21.41 -5.30 -9.25
C THR A 63 -20.02 -5.92 -9.16
N ILE A 64 -19.56 -6.56 -10.23
CA ILE A 64 -18.22 -7.15 -10.31
C ILE A 64 -17.15 -6.06 -10.22
N TRP A 65 -17.34 -4.94 -10.90
CA TRP A 65 -16.42 -3.80 -10.82
C TRP A 65 -16.30 -3.24 -9.39
N LYS A 66 -17.42 -3.09 -8.67
CA LYS A 66 -17.40 -2.74 -7.24
C LYS A 66 -16.67 -3.79 -6.40
N ARG A 67 -16.86 -5.09 -6.68
CA ARG A 67 -16.17 -6.19 -5.99
C ARG A 67 -14.65 -6.18 -6.24
N LEU A 68 -14.20 -5.78 -7.43
CA LEU A 68 -12.77 -5.55 -7.70
C LEU A 68 -12.21 -4.41 -6.85
N GLY A 69 -12.98 -3.32 -6.69
CA GLY A 69 -12.63 -2.23 -5.75
C GLY A 69 -12.48 -2.73 -4.31
N GLU A 70 -13.43 -3.54 -3.84
CA GLU A 70 -13.36 -4.20 -2.53
C GLU A 70 -12.15 -5.13 -2.40
N ALA A 71 -11.80 -5.86 -3.47
CA ALA A 71 -10.61 -6.71 -3.48
C ALA A 71 -9.34 -5.88 -3.32
N ILE A 72 -9.23 -4.74 -4.02
CA ILE A 72 -8.10 -3.79 -3.87
C ILE A 72 -8.02 -3.29 -2.42
N ARG A 73 -9.12 -2.79 -1.85
CA ARG A 73 -9.17 -2.34 -0.44
C ARG A 73 -8.75 -3.46 0.52
N GLY A 74 -9.23 -4.67 0.27
CA GLY A 74 -8.89 -5.87 1.03
C GLY A 74 -7.41 -6.23 0.98
N ILE A 75 -6.75 -6.07 -0.18
CA ILE A 75 -5.30 -6.31 -0.31
C ILE A 75 -4.50 -5.33 0.56
N PHE A 76 -4.87 -4.05 0.59
CA PHE A 76 -4.22 -3.06 1.47
C PHE A 76 -4.46 -3.36 2.95
N ALA A 77 -5.63 -3.90 3.31
CA ALA A 77 -5.92 -4.34 4.67
C ALA A 77 -5.05 -5.56 5.06
N GLU A 78 -4.91 -6.55 4.20
CA GLU A 78 -4.03 -7.71 4.45
C GLU A 78 -2.56 -7.29 4.58
N LEU A 79 -2.09 -6.32 3.80
CA LEU A 79 -0.76 -5.76 3.97
C LEU A 79 -0.58 -5.10 5.35
N ALA A 80 -1.57 -4.34 5.81
CA ALA A 80 -1.53 -3.72 7.14
C ALA A 80 -1.48 -4.78 8.25
N ASP A 81 -2.27 -5.85 8.11
CA ASP A 81 -2.29 -6.95 9.07
C ASP A 81 -0.97 -7.75 9.07
N LEU A 82 -0.36 -7.95 7.90
CA LEU A 82 0.96 -8.57 7.77
C LEU A 82 2.01 -7.78 8.58
N ILE A 83 2.03 -6.45 8.46
CA ILE A 83 2.97 -5.60 9.22
C ILE A 83 2.69 -5.65 10.73
N ARG A 84 1.42 -5.68 11.14
CA ARG A 84 1.04 -5.77 12.56
C ARG A 84 1.45 -7.09 13.19
N GLN A 85 1.33 -8.18 12.44
CA GLN A 85 1.60 -9.53 12.91
C GLN A 85 3.08 -9.92 12.76
N ASP A 86 3.88 -9.10 12.08
CA ASP A 86 5.32 -9.34 11.91
C ASP A 86 6.04 -9.34 13.29
N PRO A 87 6.50 -10.51 13.75
CA PRO A 87 6.97 -10.67 15.11
C PRO A 87 8.27 -9.91 15.35
N ALA A 88 8.41 -9.30 16.53
CA ALA A 88 9.52 -8.39 16.80
C ALA A 88 10.90 -9.07 16.66
N TRP A 89 11.02 -10.34 17.02
CA TRP A 89 12.29 -11.09 17.03
C TRP A 89 12.71 -11.66 15.68
N ASP A 90 11.83 -11.66 14.67
CA ASP A 90 12.15 -12.23 13.37
C ASP A 90 12.99 -11.27 12.52
N ALA A 91 14.01 -11.84 11.88
CA ALA A 91 14.89 -11.20 10.90
C ALA A 91 15.55 -9.86 11.32
N VAL A 92 15.76 -9.62 12.63
CA VAL A 92 16.47 -8.44 13.13
C VAL A 92 17.95 -8.53 12.73
N PRO A 93 18.50 -7.59 11.93
CA PRO A 93 19.89 -7.66 11.51
C PRO A 93 20.85 -7.41 12.68
N ASP A 94 21.84 -8.27 12.88
CA ASP A 94 22.79 -8.14 14.00
C ASP A 94 23.52 -6.79 14.05
N SER A 95 23.60 -6.06 12.92
CA SER A 95 24.30 -4.80 12.77
C SER A 95 23.42 -3.54 12.76
N GLY A 96 22.13 -3.63 13.09
CA GLY A 96 21.24 -2.45 13.00
C GLY A 96 20.97 -2.00 11.55
N GLY A 97 21.00 -2.93 10.59
CA GLY A 97 20.81 -2.66 9.17
C GLY A 97 19.34 -2.46 8.76
N LEU A 98 19.11 -2.35 7.45
CA LEU A 98 17.77 -2.27 6.85
C LEU A 98 16.98 -3.57 7.10
N HIS A 99 15.80 -3.46 7.69
CA HIS A 99 14.95 -4.61 8.00
C HIS A 99 14.23 -5.13 6.74
N PRO A 100 14.05 -6.45 6.58
CA PRO A 100 13.33 -7.02 5.44
C PRO A 100 11.91 -6.47 5.27
N ILE A 101 11.16 -6.28 6.37
CA ILE A 101 9.81 -5.70 6.32
C ILE A 101 9.80 -4.30 5.72
N THR A 102 10.81 -3.48 6.04
CA THR A 102 10.95 -2.12 5.49
C THR A 102 11.22 -2.18 4.00
N ARG A 103 12.14 -3.05 3.56
CA ARG A 103 12.43 -3.24 2.14
C ARG A 103 11.17 -3.71 1.39
N TYR A 104 10.44 -4.64 1.98
CA TYR A 104 9.24 -5.21 1.41
C TYR A 104 8.14 -4.15 1.21
N VAL A 105 7.75 -3.45 2.28
CA VAL A 105 6.71 -2.41 2.22
C VAL A 105 7.11 -1.26 1.30
N MET A 106 8.36 -0.81 1.37
CA MET A 106 8.85 0.31 0.54
C MET A 106 9.23 -0.09 -0.89
N ASN A 107 9.17 -1.37 -1.26
CA ASN A 107 9.14 -1.77 -2.66
C ASN A 107 7.71 -1.83 -3.18
N TYR A 108 6.77 -2.24 -2.32
CA TYR A 108 5.38 -2.41 -2.67
C TYR A 108 4.63 -1.07 -2.82
N LEU A 109 4.67 -0.20 -1.81
CA LEU A 109 3.87 1.03 -1.79
C LEU A 109 4.23 1.97 -2.95
N PRO A 110 5.52 2.28 -3.25
CA PRO A 110 5.86 3.09 -4.42
C PRO A 110 5.37 2.49 -5.75
N ALA A 111 5.40 1.16 -5.87
CA ALA A 111 4.92 0.48 -7.06
C ALA A 111 3.39 0.61 -7.19
N ALA A 112 2.65 0.42 -6.09
CA ALA A 112 1.20 0.63 -6.04
C ALA A 112 0.81 2.07 -6.37
N SER A 113 1.57 3.06 -5.88
CA SER A 113 1.33 4.48 -6.13
C SER A 113 1.44 4.89 -7.60
N ARG A 114 2.01 4.05 -8.49
CA ARG A 114 1.96 4.31 -9.94
C ARG A 114 0.53 4.27 -10.49
N SER A 115 -0.33 3.47 -9.89
CA SER A 115 -1.76 3.38 -10.22
C SER A 115 -2.60 4.36 -9.39
N ARG A 116 -2.02 5.50 -8.99
CA ARG A 116 -2.63 6.48 -8.09
C ARG A 116 -4.07 6.84 -8.45
N LYS A 117 -4.34 7.19 -9.70
CA LYS A 117 -5.68 7.63 -10.14
C LYS A 117 -6.74 6.56 -9.87
N THR A 118 -6.42 5.32 -10.18
CA THR A 118 -7.31 4.17 -9.94
C THR A 118 -7.46 3.89 -8.46
N LEU A 119 -6.38 4.02 -7.69
CA LEU A 119 -6.45 3.88 -6.24
C LEU A 119 -7.26 5.01 -5.59
N GLU A 120 -7.11 6.27 -6.02
CA GLU A 120 -7.94 7.39 -5.55
C GLU A 120 -9.42 7.12 -5.84
N GLN A 121 -9.75 6.67 -7.05
CA GLN A 121 -11.10 6.24 -7.40
C GLN A 121 -11.62 5.15 -6.44
N VAL A 122 -10.82 4.09 -6.22
CA VAL A 122 -11.19 3.01 -5.29
C VAL A 122 -11.32 3.50 -3.86
N PHE A 123 -10.57 4.49 -3.39
CA PHE A 123 -10.65 4.93 -1.98
C PHE A 123 -11.62 6.12 -1.77
N GLU A 124 -12.16 6.72 -2.83
CA GLU A 124 -13.14 7.82 -2.77
C GLU A 124 -14.61 7.35 -2.96
N GLU A 125 -14.84 6.23 -3.64
CA GLU A 125 -16.18 5.77 -4.07
C GLU A 125 -17.05 5.11 -2.96
N ASP A 126 -17.33 5.80 -1.86
CA ASP A 126 -18.38 5.33 -0.92
C ASP A 126 -19.25 6.45 -0.29
N TYR A 127 -19.88 7.26 -1.15
CA TYR A 127 -20.92 8.22 -0.73
C TYR A 127 -22.35 7.63 -0.72
N GLU A 128 -22.57 6.38 -1.13
CA GLU A 128 -23.91 5.76 -1.20
C GLU A 128 -24.01 4.41 -0.48
N ASN A 129 -23.78 4.40 0.83
CA ASN A 129 -24.26 3.31 1.68
C ASN A 129 -25.12 3.83 2.85
N PRO A 130 -26.44 4.04 2.64
CA PRO A 130 -27.36 4.52 3.68
C PRO A 130 -27.66 3.51 4.80
N LEU A 131 -27.05 2.32 4.79
CA LEU A 131 -27.44 1.20 5.67
C LEU A 131 -26.41 0.80 6.75
N LYS A 132 -25.49 1.68 7.12
CA LYS A 132 -24.70 1.48 8.36
C LYS A 132 -25.35 2.22 9.54
N GLU A 133 -26.43 1.65 10.05
CA GLU A 133 -26.87 1.89 11.44
C GLU A 133 -25.84 1.26 12.39
N TYR A 134 -25.23 2.07 13.24
CA TYR A 134 -24.22 1.68 14.25
C TYR A 134 -24.78 0.73 15.32
N PRO A 135 -23.90 0.06 16.09
CA PRO A 135 -23.64 0.57 17.43
C PRO A 135 -22.17 0.58 17.89
N LYS A 136 -21.76 1.77 18.36
CA LYS A 136 -20.94 2.12 19.54
C LYS A 136 -19.68 1.31 19.94
N ILE A 137 -18.57 2.07 19.97
CA ILE A 137 -17.47 2.15 20.96
C ILE A 137 -16.49 0.95 20.99
N GLU A 138 -15.21 1.27 20.74
CA GLU A 138 -14.02 0.39 20.74
C GLU A 138 -13.71 -0.39 19.45
N ASP A 139 -13.58 0.31 18.31
CA ASP A 139 -12.56 -0.08 17.34
C ASP A 139 -12.20 1.10 16.42
N ARG A 140 -10.98 1.62 16.55
CA ARG A 140 -10.56 2.84 15.83
C ARG A 140 -9.77 2.52 14.55
N MET A 141 -9.89 1.31 13.98
CA MET A 141 -8.99 0.93 12.90
C MET A 141 -9.56 -0.04 11.84
N HIS A 142 -10.82 0.12 11.45
CA HIS A 142 -11.29 -0.39 10.16
C HIS A 142 -11.41 0.77 9.15
N CYS A 143 -10.26 1.12 8.54
CA CYS A 143 -10.14 2.06 7.41
C CYS A 143 -10.62 1.45 6.09
N SER A 144 -11.84 0.90 6.06
CA SER A 144 -12.41 0.40 4.80
C SER A 144 -12.79 1.53 3.84
N ASN A 145 -13.00 2.75 4.36
CA ASN A 145 -13.58 3.89 3.64
C ASN A 145 -12.78 5.21 3.80
N SER A 146 -11.47 5.14 4.03
CA SER A 146 -10.62 6.34 4.15
C SER A 146 -9.93 6.68 2.83
N SER A 147 -9.62 7.95 2.58
CA SER A 147 -8.88 8.38 1.36
C SER A 147 -7.57 7.61 1.19
N LEU A 148 -7.08 7.51 -0.06
CA LEU A 148 -5.81 6.86 -0.38
C LEU A 148 -4.65 7.38 0.49
N SER A 149 -4.58 8.69 0.69
CA SER A 149 -3.56 9.34 1.52
C SER A 149 -3.61 8.89 2.98
N VAL A 150 -4.81 8.73 3.55
CA VAL A 150 -5.00 8.21 4.90
C VAL A 150 -4.57 6.75 4.98
N GLN A 151 -4.98 5.93 4.01
CA GLN A 151 -4.60 4.51 3.99
C GLN A 151 -3.08 4.31 3.87
N MET A 152 -2.42 5.08 3.00
CA MET A 152 -0.96 5.05 2.86
C MET A 152 -0.25 5.49 4.15
N ARG A 153 -0.76 6.54 4.80
CA ARG A 153 -0.21 7.01 6.08
C ARG A 153 -0.36 5.97 7.18
N VAL A 154 -1.51 5.30 7.27
CA VAL A 154 -1.74 4.22 8.24
C VAL A 154 -0.70 3.11 8.07
N ILE A 155 -0.43 2.68 6.83
CA ILE A 155 0.56 1.62 6.58
C ILE A 155 1.97 2.08 6.96
N MET A 156 2.33 3.33 6.68
CA MET A 156 3.63 3.90 7.11
C MET A 156 3.75 3.94 8.63
N GLU A 157 2.71 4.41 9.33
CA GLU A 157 2.70 4.47 10.80
C GLU A 157 2.78 3.07 11.43
N LEU A 158 2.13 2.07 10.82
CA LEU A 158 2.25 0.68 11.25
C LEU A 158 3.67 0.14 11.06
N LEU A 159 4.30 0.42 9.92
CA LEU A 159 5.68 0.04 9.65
C LEU A 159 6.63 0.67 10.68
N GLU A 160 6.48 1.97 10.95
CA GLU A 160 7.32 2.67 11.93
C GLU A 160 7.14 2.15 13.34
N SER A 161 5.90 1.92 13.78
CA SER A 161 5.59 1.32 15.09
C SER A 161 6.19 -0.08 15.22
N ASN A 162 6.08 -0.89 14.16
CA ASN A 162 6.70 -2.21 14.11
C ASN A 162 8.23 -2.12 14.25
N LEU A 163 8.88 -1.20 13.53
CA LEU A 163 10.33 -0.98 13.64
C LEU A 163 10.75 -0.49 15.03
N GLN A 164 9.95 0.39 15.66
CA GLN A 164 10.19 0.79 17.04
C GLN A 164 10.10 -0.39 18.00
N ALA A 165 9.13 -1.30 17.82
CA ALA A 165 9.05 -2.50 18.64
C ALA A 165 10.27 -3.41 18.44
N LYS A 166 10.72 -3.61 17.20
CA LYS A 166 11.90 -4.42 16.85
C LYS A 166 13.20 -3.83 17.38
N SER A 167 13.36 -2.51 17.33
CA SER A 167 14.58 -1.84 17.80
C SER A 167 14.86 -2.12 19.28
N LYS A 168 13.83 -2.36 20.11
CA LYS A 168 13.97 -2.65 21.55
C LYS A 168 14.60 -4.01 21.86
N ILE A 169 14.91 -4.81 20.85
CA ILE A 169 15.59 -6.11 21.02
C ILE A 169 17.10 -5.94 21.16
N TYR A 170 17.68 -4.86 20.60
CA TYR A 170 19.09 -4.59 20.79
C TYR A 170 19.38 -4.25 22.24
N GLU A 171 20.31 -4.98 22.85
CA GLU A 171 20.81 -4.69 24.20
C GLU A 171 21.65 -3.40 24.20
N ASP A 172 22.36 -3.13 23.11
CA ASP A 172 23.14 -1.91 22.93
C ASP A 172 22.24 -0.75 22.45
N PRO A 173 22.15 0.36 23.22
CA PRO A 173 21.45 1.56 22.79
C PRO A 173 21.97 2.13 21.46
N GLY A 174 23.26 1.96 21.15
CA GLY A 174 23.84 2.42 19.88
C GLY A 174 23.20 1.74 18.68
N LEU A 175 23.13 0.40 18.69
CA LEU A 175 22.49 -0.40 17.64
C LEU A 175 20.99 -0.11 17.50
N TYR A 176 20.29 0.16 18.61
CA TYR A 176 18.90 0.62 18.60
C TYR A 176 18.73 1.86 17.72
N TYR A 177 19.56 2.89 17.91
CA TYR A 177 19.45 4.14 17.16
C TYR A 177 19.90 3.98 15.71
N VAL A 178 21.01 3.26 15.46
CA VAL A 178 21.51 2.97 14.11
C VAL A 178 20.43 2.27 13.28
N PHE A 179 19.75 1.28 13.86
CA PHE A 179 18.63 0.59 13.22
C PHE A 179 17.50 1.54 12.83
N LEU A 180 17.02 2.37 13.75
CA LEU A 180 15.93 3.30 13.46
C LEU A 180 16.32 4.34 12.40
N ILE A 181 17.54 4.89 12.47
CA ILE A 181 18.04 5.87 11.51
C ILE A 181 18.15 5.26 10.11
N ASN A 182 18.73 4.05 9.99
CA ASN A 182 18.91 3.39 8.70
C ASN A 182 17.57 3.11 8.02
N ASN A 183 16.61 2.57 8.77
CA ASN A 183 15.28 2.26 8.23
C ASN A 183 14.48 3.54 7.93
N SER A 184 14.51 4.55 8.80
CA SER A 184 13.81 5.82 8.58
C SER A 184 14.35 6.57 7.36
N ARG A 185 15.68 6.64 7.18
CA ARG A 185 16.31 7.25 6.00
C ARG A 185 15.90 6.53 4.72
N TYR A 186 15.87 5.20 4.75
CA TYR A 186 15.45 4.41 3.59
C TYR A 186 13.97 4.67 3.22
N ILE A 187 13.08 4.73 4.22
CA ILE A 187 11.66 5.07 4.01
C ILE A 187 11.53 6.46 3.39
N ILE A 188 12.17 7.47 3.97
CA ILE A 188 12.12 8.86 3.47
C ILE A 188 12.63 8.94 2.03
N GLN A 189 13.77 8.30 1.73
CA GLN A 189 14.35 8.31 0.40
C GLN A 189 13.42 7.66 -0.62
N LYS A 190 12.91 6.46 -0.32
CA LYS A 190 11.98 5.75 -1.21
C LYS A 190 10.67 6.50 -1.43
N THR A 191 10.17 7.19 -0.42
CA THR A 191 8.98 8.04 -0.57
C THR A 191 9.23 9.19 -1.54
N LYS A 192 10.34 9.92 -1.38
CA LYS A 192 10.73 11.04 -2.25
C LYS A 192 10.99 10.61 -3.71
N ASP A 193 11.48 9.41 -3.92
CA ASP A 193 11.78 8.89 -5.25
C ASP A 193 10.53 8.35 -5.98
N SER A 194 9.31 8.62 -5.48
CA SER A 194 8.08 8.04 -6.02
C SER A 194 6.84 8.92 -5.85
N GLU A 195 5.75 8.53 -6.51
CA GLU A 195 4.40 9.14 -6.37
C GLU A 195 3.87 9.14 -4.93
N LEU A 196 4.48 8.39 -4.01
CA LEU A 196 4.13 8.45 -2.59
C LEU A 196 4.36 9.81 -1.97
N GLU A 197 5.39 10.56 -2.42
CA GLU A 197 5.63 11.92 -1.94
C GLU A 197 4.38 12.80 -2.13
N THR A 198 3.79 12.74 -3.32
CA THR A 198 2.59 13.52 -3.62
C THR A 198 1.35 13.02 -2.87
N ILE A 199 1.23 11.71 -2.65
CA ILE A 199 0.08 11.13 -1.93
C ILE A 199 0.15 11.45 -0.42
N LEU A 200 1.33 11.41 0.19
CA LEU A 200 1.54 11.65 1.62
C LEU A 200 1.61 13.13 1.98
N GLY A 201 2.10 13.96 1.05
CA GLY A 201 2.23 15.40 1.15
C GLY A 201 3.51 15.87 1.86
N ASP A 202 3.92 17.10 1.55
CA ASP A 202 5.16 17.72 2.04
C ASP A 202 5.27 17.77 3.57
N ASP A 203 4.13 17.97 4.26
CA ASP A 203 4.08 18.01 5.72
C ASP A 203 4.50 16.68 6.34
N TRP A 204 4.12 15.56 5.71
CA TRP A 204 4.54 14.24 6.17
C TRP A 204 6.05 14.10 6.02
N ILE A 205 6.61 14.45 4.85
CA ILE A 205 8.06 14.34 4.59
C ILE A 205 8.86 15.21 5.57
N LYS A 206 8.45 16.48 5.76
CA LYS A 206 9.11 17.41 6.66
C LYS A 206 9.14 16.88 8.09
N LYS A 207 8.00 16.40 8.60
CA LYS A 207 7.89 15.82 9.94
C LYS A 207 8.84 14.62 10.12
N HIS A 208 8.95 13.74 9.13
CA HIS A 208 9.79 12.54 9.25
C HIS A 208 11.28 12.85 9.11
N ILE A 209 11.67 13.87 8.33
CA ILE A 209 13.06 14.36 8.30
C ILE A 209 13.44 14.98 9.65
N GLU A 210 12.57 15.82 10.22
CA GLU A 210 12.80 16.42 11.54
C GLU A 210 12.92 15.36 12.64
N TYR A 211 12.05 14.34 12.62
CA TYR A 211 12.11 13.22 13.55
C TYR A 211 13.40 12.40 13.40
N SER A 212 13.80 12.06 12.17
CA SER A 212 15.04 11.30 11.90
C SER A 212 16.30 12.07 12.30
N ASN A 213 16.28 13.41 12.25
CA ASN A 213 17.41 14.24 12.67
C ASN A 213 17.39 14.55 14.18
N GLY A 214 16.19 14.61 14.79
CA GLY A 214 15.98 14.92 16.21
C GLY A 214 16.16 13.72 17.15
N SER A 215 16.06 12.49 16.64
CA SER A 215 16.37 11.26 17.39
C SER A 215 17.88 11.00 17.55
N MET A 216 18.73 11.92 17.08
CA MET A 216 20.18 11.84 17.11
C MET A 216 20.75 12.88 18.09
N GLN A 217 21.26 12.44 19.25
CA GLN A 217 21.92 13.36 20.20
C GLN A 217 23.19 13.95 19.54
N PRO A 218 23.58 15.21 19.84
CA PRO A 218 24.67 15.90 19.14
C PRO A 218 26.02 15.17 19.12
N ASN A 219 26.29 14.37 20.15
CA ASN A 219 27.49 13.56 20.37
C ASN A 219 27.52 12.23 19.59
N GLU A 220 26.38 11.76 19.07
CA GLU A 220 26.29 10.49 18.32
C GLU A 220 26.33 10.73 16.81
N ARG A 221 26.17 11.99 16.37
CA ARG A 221 26.25 12.38 14.96
C ARG A 221 27.56 11.92 14.32
N ASP A 222 28.68 12.20 15.00
CA ASP A 222 30.02 11.90 14.51
C ASP A 222 30.33 10.40 14.39
N SER A 223 29.71 9.56 15.23
CA SER A 223 29.93 8.11 15.20
C SER A 223 29.25 7.48 13.98
N THR A 224 28.01 7.85 13.68
CA THR A 224 27.28 7.38 12.48
C THR A 224 27.87 7.88 11.16
N THR A 225 28.46 9.08 11.10
CA THR A 225 29.16 9.55 9.89
C THR A 225 30.38 8.67 9.59
N CYS A 226 31.11 8.27 10.63
CA CYS A 226 32.30 7.41 10.52
C CYS A 226 31.97 5.96 10.08
N PHE A 227 30.84 5.39 10.52
CA PHE A 227 30.41 4.05 10.11
C PHE A 227 29.81 3.98 8.70
N LEU A 228 29.21 5.07 8.21
CA LEU A 228 28.63 5.12 6.86
C LEU A 228 29.68 5.36 5.76
N GLU A 229 30.76 6.11 6.06
CA GLU A 229 31.89 6.26 5.14
C GLU A 229 32.67 4.96 4.93
N THR A 230 32.62 4.03 5.89
CA THR A 230 33.31 2.73 5.82
C THR A 230 32.48 1.61 5.20
N SER A 231 31.17 1.79 5.06
CA SER A 231 30.22 0.75 4.60
C SER A 231 29.75 0.90 3.15
N ASN A 232 30.02 2.03 2.50
CA ASN A 232 29.76 2.23 1.07
C ASN A 232 31.04 1.93 0.26
N PRO A 233 31.14 0.81 -0.47
CA PRO A 233 32.12 0.73 -1.53
C PRO A 233 31.73 1.72 -2.65
N PRO A 234 32.71 2.37 -3.31
CA PRO A 234 32.41 3.27 -4.42
C PRO A 234 31.65 2.50 -5.51
N VAL A 235 30.53 3.08 -5.95
CA VAL A 235 29.82 2.63 -7.14
C VAL A 235 30.81 2.70 -8.29
N ALA A 236 31.25 1.54 -8.78
CA ALA A 236 32.00 1.48 -10.03
C ALA A 236 31.04 1.93 -11.14
N GLU A 237 31.29 3.12 -11.68
CA GLU A 237 30.76 3.55 -12.97
C GLU A 237 31.16 2.50 -14.01
N SER A 238 30.20 1.75 -14.52
CA SER A 238 30.41 0.96 -15.73
C SER A 238 30.19 1.88 -16.93
N GLU A 239 31.27 2.40 -17.48
CA GLU A 239 31.31 2.85 -18.87
C GLU A 239 31.17 1.65 -19.82
N ALA A 240 30.53 1.92 -20.97
CA ALA A 240 30.27 1.11 -22.17
C ALA A 240 28.97 0.29 -22.21
#